data_AF-A0A935LD57-F1
#
_entry.id   AF-A0A935LD57-F1
#
_cell.length_a   1.000
_cell.length_b   1.000
_cell.length_c   1.000
_cell.angle_alpha   90.00
_cell.angle_beta   90.00
_cell.angle_gamma   90.00
#
_symmetry.space_group_name_H-M   'P 1'
#
loop_
_entity.id
_entity.type
_entity.pdbx_description
1 polymer ?
#
loop_
_entity_poly.entity_id
_entity_poly.type
_entity_poly.pdbx_seq_one_letter_code
_entity_poly.pdbx_strand_id
1 'polypeptide(L)'
;MALIGEPDRERFHRQGGSSAKLVPLFAIAAREKSALVLYLDSAGARVSEGLEALGAFRRLFREGLAARVAGAPLAVVLGRNCFGGASMLAHLGARRLFSPGTQLAMSGPSILAQSAGADALDEMFRAIAQAAIGAASRARTSGANSVWSPELDLAAWLREALAPAAGPGRRLHERHGSPRRGCEKGLTPRQPEALRRKELERLYPEGYRVIECDGVVTGEASVKGATVPLLGLVGSSPVGAERAWRFAQSAWRLSIQAPERLEVLLDCESHAPRLDDEKVVLSEYLVDMGAALAALASRGTKIELTILDRGRRRLRGARCARIARGGLQGGRHPGAPGCGGREHTGAGATAWATSPITARGLADEERTPEDWALVP
;
A
#
# COMPACT_ATOMS: atom_id res chain seq x y z
N MET A 1 22.67 0.01 3.39
CA MET A 1 22.00 0.70 2.27
C MET A 1 21.30 -0.36 1.42
N ALA A 2 20.00 -0.20 1.17
CA ALA A 2 19.23 -1.10 0.32
C ALA A 2 18.84 -0.37 -0.98
N LEU A 3 19.16 -0.95 -2.14
CA LEU A 3 18.97 -0.33 -3.45
C LEU A 3 17.72 -0.91 -4.13
N ILE A 4 16.78 -0.04 -4.54
CA ILE A 4 15.72 -0.37 -5.50
C ILE A 4 15.99 0.44 -6.76
N GLY A 5 16.56 -0.21 -7.78
CA GLY A 5 16.89 0.41 -9.06
C GLY A 5 18.38 0.42 -9.36
N GLU A 6 18.73 0.15 -10.62
CA GLU A 6 20.05 0.39 -11.19
C GLU A 6 19.90 1.33 -12.41
N PRO A 7 20.83 2.27 -12.60
CA PRO A 7 20.81 3.20 -13.72
C PRO A 7 21.21 2.56 -15.07
N ASP A 8 21.72 1.33 -15.07
CA ASP A 8 22.22 0.66 -16.27
C ASP A 8 21.19 -0.33 -16.86
N ARG A 9 20.84 -0.12 -18.14
CA ARG A 9 19.60 -0.65 -18.75
C ARG A 9 19.66 -2.10 -19.22
N GLU A 10 20.76 -2.83 -19.07
CA GLU A 10 20.92 -4.12 -19.77
C GLU A 10 21.28 -5.35 -18.93
N ARG A 11 21.50 -5.26 -17.61
CA ARG A 11 21.83 -6.46 -16.82
C ARG A 11 21.21 -6.52 -15.42
N PHE A 12 19.88 -6.57 -15.32
CA PHE A 12 19.25 -7.34 -14.25
C PHE A 12 17.85 -7.79 -14.67
N HIS A 13 17.79 -8.97 -15.29
CA HIS A 13 16.54 -9.67 -15.52
C HIS A 13 15.92 -10.07 -14.15
N ARG A 14 14.71 -9.57 -13.89
CA ARG A 14 13.79 -9.82 -12.74
C ARG A 14 13.80 -8.74 -11.64
N GLN A 15 12.82 -7.83 -11.67
CA GLN A 15 12.40 -7.06 -10.48
C GLN A 15 11.98 -7.97 -9.30
N GLY A 16 11.68 -9.26 -9.57
CA GLY A 16 11.48 -10.28 -8.54
C GLY A 16 12.68 -10.51 -7.61
N GLY A 17 13.91 -10.15 -8.01
CA GLY A 17 15.11 -10.34 -7.20
C GLY A 17 15.38 -9.27 -6.13
N SER A 18 15.03 -8.00 -6.39
CA SER A 18 15.27 -6.89 -5.44
C SER A 18 14.22 -6.86 -4.33
N SER A 19 12.93 -7.02 -4.67
CA SER A 19 11.86 -7.12 -3.68
C SER A 19 12.01 -8.32 -2.74
N ALA A 20 12.48 -9.47 -3.24
CA ALA A 20 12.72 -10.67 -2.44
C ALA A 20 13.81 -10.48 -1.37
N LYS A 21 14.81 -9.62 -1.60
CA LYS A 21 15.86 -9.32 -0.62
C LYS A 21 15.46 -8.24 0.40
N LEU A 22 14.55 -7.35 0.02
CA LEU A 22 14.14 -6.23 0.86
C LEU A 22 13.07 -6.60 1.89
N VAL A 23 12.19 -7.54 1.56
CA VAL A 23 11.22 -8.11 2.52
C VAL A 23 11.92 -8.60 3.80
N PRO A 24 12.92 -9.52 3.76
CA PRO A 24 13.61 -9.96 4.96
C PRO A 24 14.42 -8.84 5.63
N LEU A 25 14.96 -7.87 4.87
CA LEU A 25 15.66 -6.73 5.45
C LEU A 25 14.73 -5.85 6.31
N PHE A 26 13.52 -5.57 5.84
CA PHE A 26 12.53 -4.84 6.65
C PHE A 26 12.10 -5.64 7.88
N ALA A 27 11.94 -6.96 7.75
CA ALA A 27 11.63 -7.81 8.90
C ALA A 27 12.74 -7.78 9.98
N ILE A 28 14.00 -7.84 9.55
CA ILE A 28 15.16 -7.71 10.45
C ILE A 28 15.16 -6.33 11.12
N ALA A 29 14.99 -5.26 10.34
CA ALA A 29 14.94 -3.90 10.88
C ALA A 29 13.76 -3.67 11.82
N ALA A 30 12.61 -4.30 11.58
CA ALA A 30 11.47 -4.25 12.50
C ALA A 30 11.81 -4.90 13.84
N ARG A 31 12.41 -6.10 13.80
CA ARG A 31 12.78 -6.87 15.00
C ARG A 31 13.86 -6.18 15.83
N GLU A 32 14.91 -5.73 15.17
CA GLU A 32 16.11 -5.17 15.81
C GLU A 32 16.02 -3.65 16.00
N LYS A 33 15.01 -3.01 15.40
CA LYS A 33 14.87 -1.55 15.31
C LYS A 33 16.09 -0.89 14.64
N SER A 34 16.77 -1.66 13.79
CA SER A 34 17.96 -1.24 13.06
C SER A 34 17.65 -0.12 12.07
N ALA A 35 18.52 0.87 12.01
CA ALA A 35 18.44 1.96 11.05
C ALA A 35 18.64 1.45 9.61
N LEU A 36 17.79 1.88 8.67
CA LEU A 36 17.94 1.57 7.25
C LEU A 36 17.99 2.84 6.42
N VAL A 37 18.91 2.84 5.45
CA VAL A 37 18.96 3.81 4.35
C VAL A 37 18.52 3.10 3.09
N LEU A 38 17.47 3.62 2.45
CA LEU A 38 16.96 3.14 1.17
C LEU A 38 17.39 4.10 0.06
N TYR A 39 17.93 3.57 -1.03
CA TYR A 39 18.10 4.31 -2.27
C TYR A 39 17.07 3.82 -3.28
N LEU A 40 16.26 4.73 -3.81
CA LEU A 40 15.16 4.41 -4.72
C LEU A 40 15.37 5.12 -6.06
N ASP A 41 15.47 4.36 -7.14
CA ASP A 41 15.49 4.84 -8.53
C ASP A 41 14.73 3.86 -9.43
N SER A 42 13.40 3.94 -9.40
CA SER A 42 12.52 3.04 -10.12
C SER A 42 11.41 3.79 -10.85
N ALA A 43 11.23 3.41 -12.12
CA ALA A 43 10.13 3.87 -12.95
C ALA A 43 8.79 3.14 -12.65
N GLY A 44 8.77 2.25 -11.66
CA GLY A 44 7.62 1.42 -11.32
C GLY A 44 7.73 -0.01 -11.85
N ALA A 45 6.70 -0.82 -11.57
CA ALA A 45 6.59 -2.17 -12.09
C ALA A 45 6.27 -2.14 -13.60
N ARG A 46 6.86 -3.06 -14.37
CA ARG A 46 6.53 -3.19 -15.79
C ARG A 46 5.14 -3.82 -15.91
N VAL A 47 4.32 -3.30 -16.83
CA VAL A 47 2.98 -3.87 -17.13
C VAL A 47 3.09 -5.35 -17.52
N SER A 48 4.19 -5.73 -18.18
CA SER A 48 4.47 -7.12 -18.58
C SER A 48 4.75 -8.09 -17.42
N GLU A 49 5.05 -7.60 -16.22
CA GLU A 49 5.30 -8.44 -15.04
C GLU A 49 4.02 -8.76 -14.24
N GLY A 50 2.89 -8.14 -14.59
CA GLY A 50 1.55 -8.52 -14.16
C GLY A 50 1.35 -8.63 -12.65
N LEU A 51 0.58 -9.65 -12.23
CA LEU A 51 0.15 -9.84 -10.84
C LEU A 51 1.29 -10.22 -9.89
N GLU A 52 2.37 -10.83 -10.38
CA GLU A 52 3.49 -11.26 -9.54
C GLU A 52 4.27 -10.07 -8.97
N ALA A 53 4.60 -9.09 -9.81
CA ALA A 53 5.25 -7.85 -9.38
C ALA A 53 4.38 -7.09 -8.38
N LEU A 54 3.08 -7.04 -8.61
CA LEU A 54 2.13 -6.38 -7.71
C LEU A 54 2.03 -7.13 -6.37
N GLY A 55 2.02 -8.47 -6.38
CA GLY A 55 2.06 -9.29 -5.17
C GLY A 55 3.37 -9.13 -4.38
N ALA A 56 4.51 -9.05 -5.06
CA ALA A 56 5.81 -8.80 -4.44
C ALA A 56 5.89 -7.42 -3.80
N PHE A 57 5.40 -6.39 -4.49
CA PHE A 57 5.32 -5.04 -3.92
C PHE A 57 4.40 -4.97 -2.70
N ARG A 58 3.22 -5.61 -2.73
CA ARG A 58 2.32 -5.67 -1.57
C ARG A 58 3.00 -6.23 -0.32
N ARG A 59 3.76 -7.32 -0.48
CA ARG A 59 4.56 -7.89 0.62
C ARG A 59 5.63 -6.92 1.10
N LEU A 60 6.39 -6.34 0.16
CA LEU A 60 7.45 -5.38 0.46
C LEU A 60 6.92 -4.16 1.24
N PHE A 61 5.84 -3.57 0.77
CA PHE A 61 5.22 -2.40 1.38
C PHE A 61 4.66 -2.71 2.77
N ARG A 62 4.04 -3.89 2.94
CA ARG A 62 3.56 -4.36 4.26
C ARG A 62 4.71 -4.50 5.26
N GLU A 63 5.81 -5.14 4.89
CA GLU A 63 6.96 -5.26 5.79
C GLU A 63 7.59 -3.90 6.09
N GLY A 64 7.64 -3.00 5.10
CA GLY A 64 8.08 -1.62 5.30
C GLY A 64 7.22 -0.85 6.32
N LEU A 65 5.89 -0.97 6.23
CA LEU A 65 4.97 -0.42 7.23
C LEU A 65 5.17 -1.05 8.61
N ALA A 66 5.34 -2.37 8.68
CA ALA A 66 5.61 -3.08 9.93
C ALA A 66 6.91 -2.57 10.59
N ALA A 67 7.99 -2.39 9.82
CA ALA A 67 9.23 -1.81 10.30
C ALA A 67 9.03 -0.38 10.85
N ARG A 68 8.22 0.44 10.18
CA ARG A 68 7.89 1.79 10.64
C ARG A 68 7.11 1.81 11.95
N VAL A 69 6.11 0.95 12.07
CA VAL A 69 5.30 0.84 13.29
C VAL A 69 6.12 0.27 14.45
N ALA A 70 7.04 -0.66 14.18
CA ALA A 70 7.99 -1.18 15.17
C ALA A 70 9.03 -0.13 15.64
N GLY A 71 9.15 0.99 14.92
CA GLY A 71 10.02 2.11 15.26
C GLY A 71 11.39 2.09 14.58
N ALA A 72 11.59 1.27 13.54
CA ALA A 72 12.82 1.28 12.75
C ALA A 72 13.04 2.67 12.10
N PRO A 73 14.21 3.30 12.30
CA PRO A 73 14.57 4.54 11.61
C PRO A 73 14.81 4.27 10.13
N LEU A 74 14.09 4.97 9.25
CA LEU A 74 14.25 4.86 7.80
C LEU A 74 14.63 6.23 7.21
N ALA A 75 15.76 6.30 6.53
CA ALA A 75 16.12 7.42 5.66
C ALA A 75 16.00 6.99 4.20
N VAL A 76 15.53 7.89 3.33
CA VAL A 76 15.38 7.59 1.90
C VAL A 76 16.16 8.58 1.06
N VAL A 77 16.99 8.07 0.16
CA VAL A 77 17.67 8.80 -0.90
C VAL A 77 17.00 8.45 -2.22
N LEU A 78 16.74 9.44 -3.05
CA LEU A 78 15.95 9.31 -4.27
C LEU A 78 16.83 9.62 -5.47
N GLY A 79 16.93 8.65 -6.37
CA GLY A 79 17.56 8.80 -7.68
C GLY A 79 16.67 9.54 -8.66
N ARG A 80 16.80 9.27 -9.96
CA ARG A 80 16.12 10.06 -10.99
C ARG A 80 14.61 9.82 -11.02
N ASN A 81 14.17 8.57 -10.94
CA ASN A 81 12.76 8.21 -11.07
C ASN A 81 12.26 7.54 -9.80
N CYS A 82 11.13 7.98 -9.28
CA CYS A 82 10.47 7.35 -8.13
C CYS A 82 8.98 7.31 -8.38
N PHE A 83 8.54 6.33 -9.17
CA PHE A 83 7.12 6.17 -9.55
C PHE A 83 6.44 4.98 -8.90
N GLY A 84 5.14 5.09 -8.67
CA GLY A 84 4.28 4.02 -8.18
C GLY A 84 4.72 3.45 -6.83
N GLY A 85 5.05 2.16 -6.79
CA GLY A 85 5.46 1.54 -5.53
C GLY A 85 6.71 2.18 -4.91
N ALA A 86 7.63 2.72 -5.72
CA ALA A 86 8.82 3.38 -5.22
C ALA A 86 8.49 4.72 -4.53
N SER A 87 7.54 5.50 -5.07
CA SER A 87 7.10 6.74 -4.41
C SER A 87 6.40 6.44 -3.07
N MET A 88 5.68 5.32 -2.96
CA MET A 88 5.10 4.88 -1.69
C MET A 88 6.19 4.47 -0.68
N LEU A 89 7.19 3.69 -1.09
CA LEU A 89 8.32 3.33 -0.22
C LEU A 89 9.11 4.56 0.25
N ALA A 90 9.21 5.60 -0.58
CA ALA A 90 9.86 6.85 -0.20
C ALA A 90 9.19 7.51 1.03
N HIS A 91 7.86 7.40 1.13
CA HIS A 91 7.09 7.99 2.21
C HIS A 91 7.09 7.16 3.50
N LEU A 92 7.65 5.95 3.48
CA LEU A 92 8.02 5.26 4.71
C LEU A 92 9.15 6.00 5.45
N GLY A 93 10.03 6.68 4.72
CA GLY A 93 11.14 7.44 5.27
C GLY A 93 10.73 8.53 6.26
N ALA A 94 11.51 8.69 7.33
CA ALA A 94 11.40 9.82 8.21
C ALA A 94 11.76 11.13 7.47
N ARG A 95 12.82 11.05 6.64
CA ARG A 95 13.27 12.11 5.72
C ARG A 95 13.59 11.53 4.35
N ARG A 96 13.49 12.40 3.33
CA ARG A 96 13.75 12.09 1.93
C ARG A 96 14.76 13.09 1.33
N LEU A 97 15.85 12.58 0.79
CA LEU A 97 16.86 13.34 0.07
C LEU A 97 16.68 13.11 -1.42
N PHE A 98 16.34 14.18 -2.15
CA PHE A 98 16.09 14.16 -3.58
C PHE A 98 17.37 14.49 -4.33
N SER A 99 17.69 13.74 -5.38
CA SER A 99 18.62 14.22 -6.40
C SER A 99 18.01 15.42 -7.14
N PRO A 100 18.80 16.38 -7.66
CA PRO A 100 18.24 17.55 -8.35
C PRO A 100 17.28 17.22 -9.50
N GLY A 101 17.55 16.10 -10.20
CA GLY A 101 16.73 15.59 -11.31
C GLY A 101 15.63 14.61 -10.90
N THR A 102 15.37 14.39 -9.61
CA THR A 102 14.35 13.44 -9.14
C THR A 102 12.95 13.87 -9.59
N GLN A 103 12.18 12.93 -10.10
CA GLN A 103 10.73 13.00 -10.21
C GLN A 103 10.09 11.96 -9.30
N LEU A 104 9.11 12.38 -8.50
CA LEU A 104 8.40 11.52 -7.56
C LEU A 104 6.89 11.67 -7.72
N ALA A 105 6.19 10.58 -8.03
CA ALA A 105 4.73 10.57 -8.22
C ALA A 105 4.17 9.14 -8.09
N MET A 106 2.89 8.98 -7.76
CA MET A 106 2.25 7.66 -7.80
C MET A 106 2.10 7.17 -9.25
N SER A 107 1.79 8.07 -10.18
CA SER A 107 1.68 7.78 -11.61
C SER A 107 2.88 8.30 -12.38
N GLY A 108 3.37 7.51 -13.35
CA GLY A 108 4.47 7.93 -14.22
C GLY A 108 4.03 8.99 -15.25
N PRO A 109 4.99 9.72 -15.87
CA PRO A 109 4.70 10.81 -16.80
C PRO A 109 3.79 10.42 -17.97
N SER A 110 3.95 9.22 -18.53
CA SER A 110 3.10 8.74 -19.63
C SER A 110 1.63 8.57 -19.25
N ILE A 111 1.37 8.07 -18.04
CA ILE A 111 0.01 7.90 -17.53
C ILE A 111 -0.61 9.26 -17.22
N LEU A 112 0.18 10.17 -16.63
CA LEU A 112 -0.26 11.54 -16.33
C LEU A 112 -0.58 12.33 -17.60
N ALA A 113 0.24 12.20 -18.64
CA ALA A 113 0.01 12.85 -19.93
C ALA A 113 -1.30 12.35 -20.56
N GLN A 114 -1.46 11.02 -20.63
CA GLN A 114 -2.66 10.40 -21.17
C GLN A 114 -3.91 10.85 -20.41
N SER A 115 -3.86 10.89 -19.07
CA SER A 115 -5.00 11.36 -18.26
C SER A 115 -5.30 12.85 -18.45
N ALA A 116 -4.32 13.64 -18.87
CA ALA A 116 -4.47 15.06 -19.17
C ALA A 116 -4.84 15.33 -20.65
N GLY A 117 -4.98 14.28 -21.48
CA GLY A 117 -5.19 14.43 -22.93
C GLY A 117 -3.97 14.97 -23.67
N ALA A 118 -2.77 14.79 -23.13
CA ALA A 118 -1.50 15.26 -23.68
C ALA A 118 -0.56 14.09 -24.03
N ASP A 119 0.50 14.38 -24.81
CA ASP A 119 1.61 13.46 -25.04
C ASP A 119 2.70 13.67 -23.98
N ALA A 120 3.31 12.60 -23.49
CA ALA A 120 4.42 12.69 -22.53
C ALA A 120 5.72 13.24 -23.15
N LEU A 121 5.81 13.22 -24.47
CA LEU A 121 6.91 13.80 -25.22
C LEU A 121 6.76 15.30 -25.47
N ASP A 122 5.55 15.84 -25.27
CA ASP A 122 5.27 17.25 -25.39
C ASP A 122 6.08 18.09 -24.37
N GLU A 123 6.72 19.15 -24.85
CA GLU A 123 7.63 19.97 -24.05
C GLU A 123 6.87 20.73 -22.95
N MET A 124 5.68 21.25 -23.27
CA MET A 124 4.83 21.96 -22.31
C MET A 124 4.36 21.00 -21.23
N PHE A 125 3.94 19.79 -21.57
CA PHE A 125 3.58 18.77 -20.58
C PHE A 125 4.77 18.40 -19.69
N ARG A 126 5.97 18.20 -20.25
CA ARG A 126 7.17 17.91 -19.45
C ARG A 126 7.50 19.04 -18.48
N ALA A 127 7.36 20.29 -18.90
CA ALA A 127 7.55 21.44 -18.01
C ALA A 127 6.51 21.46 -16.86
N ILE A 128 5.24 21.20 -17.18
CA ILE A 128 4.15 21.08 -16.20
C ILE A 128 4.42 19.92 -15.22
N ALA A 129 4.81 18.75 -15.73
CA ALA A 129 5.14 17.60 -14.92
C ALA A 129 6.34 17.92 -14.00
N GLN A 130 7.43 18.47 -14.53
CA GLN A 130 8.60 18.85 -13.73
C GLN A 130 8.23 19.85 -12.61
N ALA A 131 7.37 20.82 -12.91
CA ALA A 131 6.88 21.78 -11.92
C ALA A 131 5.98 21.13 -10.85
N ALA A 132 5.23 20.09 -11.20
CA ALA A 132 4.33 19.38 -10.28
C ALA A 132 5.06 18.33 -9.44
N ILE A 133 5.90 17.50 -10.05
CA ILE A 133 6.43 16.26 -9.45
C ILE A 133 7.96 16.22 -9.28
N GLY A 134 8.67 17.27 -9.68
CA GLY A 134 10.13 17.36 -9.58
C GLY A 134 10.65 17.67 -8.17
N ALA A 135 11.95 17.45 -7.95
CA ALA A 135 12.62 17.64 -6.66
C ALA A 135 12.33 19.00 -6.00
N ALA A 136 12.37 20.09 -6.78
CA ALA A 136 12.13 21.44 -6.28
C ALA A 136 10.69 21.62 -5.76
N SER A 137 9.68 21.04 -6.42
CA SER A 137 8.30 21.11 -5.93
C SER A 137 8.15 20.28 -4.65
N ARG A 138 8.70 19.07 -4.63
CA ARG A 138 8.67 18.17 -3.46
C ARG A 138 9.38 18.76 -2.24
N ALA A 139 10.47 19.49 -2.42
CA ALA A 139 11.14 20.17 -1.32
C ALA A 139 10.23 21.17 -0.59
N ARG A 140 9.29 21.81 -1.30
CA ARG A 140 8.36 22.79 -0.74
C ARG A 140 7.13 22.16 -0.07
N THR A 141 6.79 20.91 -0.37
CA THR A 141 5.58 20.28 0.18
C THR A 141 5.74 19.80 1.62
N SER A 142 6.97 19.56 2.09
CA SER A 142 7.20 19.03 3.44
C SER A 142 8.61 19.34 3.94
N GLY A 143 8.74 19.75 5.21
CA GLY A 143 10.04 19.92 5.88
C GLY A 143 10.83 18.62 6.06
N ALA A 144 10.24 17.46 5.77
CA ALA A 144 10.95 16.18 5.72
C ALA A 144 11.69 15.95 4.40
N ASN A 145 11.56 16.85 3.42
CA ASN A 145 12.16 16.77 2.10
C ASN A 145 13.36 17.71 2.00
N SER A 146 14.46 17.22 1.43
CA SER A 146 15.66 18.02 1.14
C SER A 146 16.14 17.69 -0.28
N VAL A 147 16.68 18.66 -0.99
CA VAL A 147 17.35 18.42 -2.28
C VAL A 147 18.84 18.37 -2.03
N TRP A 148 19.52 17.38 -2.60
CA TRP A 148 20.97 17.25 -2.51
C TRP A 148 21.65 18.40 -3.25
N SER A 149 22.68 18.97 -2.60
CA SER A 149 23.64 19.88 -3.20
C SER A 149 25.04 19.59 -2.63
N PRO A 150 26.13 20.03 -3.28
CA PRO A 150 27.49 19.84 -2.77
C PRO A 150 27.72 20.41 -1.36
N GLU A 151 26.96 21.42 -0.97
CA GLU A 151 27.05 22.10 0.33
C GLU A 151 26.28 21.39 1.45
N LEU A 152 25.44 20.40 1.11
CA LEU A 152 24.64 19.67 2.09
C LEU A 152 25.53 18.75 2.95
N ASP A 153 25.50 18.94 4.27
CA ASP A 153 26.11 18.01 5.22
C ASP A 153 25.30 16.70 5.26
N LEU A 154 25.72 15.73 4.46
CA LEU A 154 25.08 14.43 4.36
C LEU A 154 25.12 13.66 5.68
N ALA A 155 26.19 13.82 6.48
CA ALA A 155 26.33 13.13 7.75
C ALA A 155 25.36 13.70 8.80
N ALA A 156 25.20 15.02 8.85
CA ALA A 156 24.17 15.65 9.68
C ALA A 156 22.75 15.24 9.25
N TRP A 157 22.48 15.26 7.94
CA TRP A 157 21.20 14.84 7.40
C TRP A 157 20.88 13.38 7.76
N LEU A 158 21.84 12.46 7.63
CA LEU A 158 21.68 11.05 7.99
C LEU A 158 21.45 10.86 9.50
N ARG A 159 22.20 11.58 10.36
CA ARG A 159 22.00 11.54 11.82
C ARG A 159 20.57 11.96 12.19
N GLU A 160 20.07 13.01 11.56
CA GLU A 160 18.72 13.51 11.80
C GLU A 160 17.64 12.57 11.24
N ALA A 161 17.85 12.03 10.03
CA ALA A 161 16.93 11.13 9.36
C ALA A 161 16.81 9.76 10.06
N LEU A 162 17.90 9.28 10.65
CA LEU A 162 17.99 8.00 11.35
C LEU A 162 17.88 8.12 12.87
N ALA A 163 17.55 9.31 13.39
CA ALA A 163 17.34 9.51 14.81
C ALA A 163 16.23 8.58 15.34
N PRO A 164 16.45 7.88 16.47
CA PRO A 164 15.43 7.03 17.06
C PRO A 164 14.13 7.80 17.35
N ALA A 165 13.01 7.19 16.97
CA ALA A 165 11.69 7.77 17.13
C ALA A 165 11.00 7.22 18.39
N ALA A 166 10.90 8.05 19.44
CA ALA A 166 9.97 7.76 20.53
C ALA A 166 8.52 7.80 20.03
N GLY A 167 7.70 6.83 20.45
CA GLY A 167 6.27 6.75 20.12
C GLY A 167 6.00 6.67 18.61
N PRO A 168 6.43 5.61 17.90
CA PRO A 168 6.29 5.51 16.44
C PRO A 168 4.84 5.67 15.96
N GLY A 169 3.87 5.05 16.65
CA GLY A 169 2.44 5.24 16.35
C GLY A 169 1.97 6.69 16.50
N ARG A 170 2.40 7.38 17.55
CA ARG A 170 2.08 8.81 17.75
C ARG A 170 2.68 9.67 16.62
N ARG A 171 3.93 9.43 16.23
CA ARG A 171 4.57 10.19 15.14
C ARG A 171 3.92 9.93 13.78
N LEU A 172 3.48 8.71 13.50
CA LEU A 172 2.71 8.39 12.29
C LEU A 172 1.36 9.13 12.31
N HIS A 173 0.68 9.17 13.45
CA HIS A 173 -0.56 9.95 13.59
C HIS A 173 -0.32 11.47 13.51
N GLU A 174 0.78 12.01 14.04
CA GLU A 174 1.12 13.43 13.87
C GLU A 174 1.38 13.78 12.40
N ARG A 175 1.94 12.85 11.61
CA ARG A 175 2.13 13.02 10.17
C ARG A 175 0.81 13.11 9.41
N HIS A 176 -0.22 12.36 9.80
CA HIS A 176 -1.56 12.42 9.19
C HIS A 176 -2.16 13.85 9.13
N GLY A 177 -1.80 14.72 10.09
CA GLY A 177 -2.26 16.11 10.09
C GLY A 177 -1.64 16.98 8.98
N SER A 178 -0.52 16.57 8.39
CA SER A 178 0.19 17.35 7.36
C SER A 178 -0.44 17.27 5.97
N PRO A 179 -0.81 16.09 5.45
CA PRO A 179 -1.51 15.96 4.17
C PRO A 179 -2.84 16.74 4.12
N ARG A 180 -3.52 16.97 5.26
CA ARG A 180 -4.73 17.81 5.29
C ARG A 180 -4.48 19.22 4.71
N ARG A 181 -3.30 19.80 4.93
CA ARG A 181 -2.94 21.16 4.47
C ARG A 181 -2.80 21.27 2.96
N GLY A 182 -2.50 20.17 2.26
CA GLY A 182 -2.36 20.15 0.80
C GLY A 182 -3.69 20.19 0.04
N CYS A 183 -4.81 19.84 0.70
CA CYS A 183 -6.13 19.90 0.07
C CYS A 183 -6.69 21.33 0.12
N GLU A 184 -6.18 22.21 -0.76
CA GLU A 184 -6.45 23.66 -0.77
C GLU A 184 -7.92 24.07 -1.00
N LYS A 185 -8.73 23.26 -1.71
CA LYS A 185 -10.11 23.64 -2.05
C LYS A 185 -11.13 23.49 -0.92
N GLY A 186 -10.68 23.10 0.27
CA GLY A 186 -11.58 22.68 1.34
C GLY A 186 -12.23 21.34 0.99
N LEU A 187 -12.44 20.52 2.01
CA LEU A 187 -13.28 19.33 1.87
C LEU A 187 -14.68 19.83 1.56
N THR A 188 -15.15 19.71 0.31
CA THR A 188 -16.53 20.07 -0.01
C THR A 188 -17.41 19.21 0.89
N PRO A 189 -18.20 19.78 1.81
CA PRO A 189 -19.00 18.98 2.73
C PRO A 189 -20.09 18.29 1.92
N ARG A 190 -19.91 17.00 1.63
CA ARG A 190 -21.01 16.15 1.17
C ARG A 190 -21.72 15.57 2.38
N GLN A 191 -23.05 15.56 2.32
CA GLN A 191 -23.84 14.92 3.35
C GLN A 191 -23.60 13.41 3.30
N PRO A 192 -23.30 12.76 4.43
CA PRO A 192 -23.21 11.31 4.46
C PRO A 192 -24.56 10.67 4.15
N GLU A 193 -24.56 9.70 3.25
CA GLU A 193 -25.76 8.98 2.83
C GLU A 193 -25.74 7.55 3.39
N ALA A 194 -26.90 7.03 3.77
CA ALA A 194 -27.01 5.64 4.20
C ALA A 194 -26.73 4.71 3.01
N LEU A 195 -25.66 3.92 3.10
CA LEU A 195 -25.34 2.97 2.04
C LEU A 195 -26.22 1.73 2.18
N ARG A 196 -26.93 1.37 1.11
CA ARG A 196 -27.71 0.13 0.99
C ARG A 196 -27.26 -0.64 -0.23
N ARG A 197 -26.71 -1.83 -0.01
CA ARG A 197 -26.17 -2.71 -1.05
C ARG A 197 -26.53 -4.16 -0.76
N LYS A 198 -26.96 -4.88 -1.80
CA LYS A 198 -27.33 -6.31 -1.73
C LYS A 198 -26.15 -7.16 -1.28
N GLU A 199 -24.94 -6.80 -1.67
CA GLU A 199 -23.70 -7.48 -1.27
C GLU A 199 -23.48 -7.36 0.24
N LEU A 200 -23.76 -6.18 0.82
CA LEU A 200 -23.63 -5.96 2.27
C LEU A 200 -24.72 -6.69 3.06
N GLU A 201 -25.95 -6.77 2.53
CA GLU A 201 -27.03 -7.56 3.13
C GLU A 201 -26.67 -9.05 3.20
N ARG A 202 -26.02 -9.58 2.15
CA ARG A 202 -25.53 -10.98 2.13
C ARG A 202 -24.34 -11.20 3.06
N LEU A 203 -23.42 -10.24 3.15
CA LEU A 203 -22.25 -10.33 4.02
C LEU A 203 -22.60 -10.18 5.50
N TYR A 204 -23.63 -9.38 5.81
CA TYR A 204 -24.05 -9.02 7.16
C TYR A 204 -25.57 -9.27 7.35
N PRO A 205 -26.02 -10.53 7.34
CA PRO A 205 -27.45 -10.88 7.44
C PRO A 205 -28.06 -10.51 8.80
N GLU A 206 -27.24 -10.39 9.85
CA GLU A 206 -27.65 -9.91 11.18
C GLU A 206 -27.86 -8.38 11.22
N GLY A 207 -27.58 -7.68 10.12
CA GLY A 207 -27.78 -6.25 9.96
C GLY A 207 -26.48 -5.44 9.95
N TYR A 208 -26.55 -4.27 9.31
CA TYR A 208 -25.47 -3.30 9.27
C TYR A 208 -26.01 -1.86 9.24
N ARG A 209 -25.19 -0.93 9.74
CA ARG A 209 -25.42 0.51 9.66
C ARG A 209 -24.16 1.16 9.16
N VAL A 210 -24.13 1.48 7.87
CA VAL A 210 -23.02 2.22 7.26
C VAL A 210 -23.51 3.48 6.54
N ILE A 211 -22.65 4.48 6.57
CA ILE A 211 -22.78 5.71 5.79
C ILE A 211 -21.64 5.79 4.77
N GLU A 212 -21.94 6.38 3.63
CA GLU A 212 -20.98 6.70 2.57
C GLU A 212 -20.86 8.22 2.45
N CYS A 213 -19.64 8.72 2.38
CA CYS A 213 -19.33 10.12 2.16
C CYS A 213 -18.07 10.24 1.29
N ASP A 214 -18.22 10.77 0.07
CA ASP A 214 -17.15 10.98 -0.91
C ASP A 214 -16.31 9.72 -1.23
N GLY A 215 -17.02 8.61 -1.41
CA GLY A 215 -16.51 7.28 -1.71
C GLY A 215 -15.84 6.59 -0.52
N VAL A 216 -15.97 7.11 0.70
CA VAL A 216 -15.50 6.46 1.94
C VAL A 216 -16.70 5.95 2.73
N VAL A 217 -16.65 4.68 3.11
CA VAL A 217 -17.68 4.04 3.94
C VAL A 217 -17.20 3.97 5.38
N THR A 218 -18.06 4.34 6.32
CA THR A 218 -17.84 4.14 7.75
C THR A 218 -19.11 3.64 8.41
N GLY A 219 -18.99 2.84 9.46
CA GLY A 219 -20.12 2.39 10.25
C GLY A 219 -19.82 1.07 10.94
N GLU A 220 -20.84 0.26 11.14
CA GLU A 220 -20.77 -0.98 11.91
C GLU A 220 -21.66 -2.06 11.30
N ALA A 221 -21.32 -3.32 11.55
CA ALA A 221 -22.16 -4.48 11.23
C ALA A 221 -22.21 -5.47 12.39
N SER A 222 -23.28 -6.25 12.45
CA SER A 222 -23.41 -7.38 13.36
C SER A 222 -22.85 -8.64 12.70
N VAL A 223 -21.90 -9.30 13.36
CA VAL A 223 -21.31 -10.57 12.89
C VAL A 223 -21.21 -11.52 14.08
N LYS A 224 -21.94 -12.64 14.03
CA LYS A 224 -21.95 -13.67 15.09
C LYS A 224 -22.30 -13.08 16.46
N GLY A 225 -23.26 -12.16 16.51
CA GLY A 225 -23.70 -11.50 17.75
C GLY A 225 -22.76 -10.42 18.28
N ALA A 226 -21.68 -10.06 17.57
CA ALA A 226 -20.78 -8.97 17.93
C ALA A 226 -20.88 -7.80 16.95
N THR A 227 -20.82 -6.58 17.48
CA THR A 227 -20.73 -5.36 16.65
C THR A 227 -19.29 -5.15 16.18
N VAL A 228 -19.10 -5.03 14.88
CA VAL A 228 -17.79 -4.89 14.24
C VAL A 228 -17.75 -3.59 13.43
N PRO A 229 -16.73 -2.73 13.61
CA PRO A 229 -16.59 -1.54 12.79
C PRO A 229 -16.30 -1.90 11.32
N LEU A 230 -16.88 -1.10 10.43
CA LEU A 230 -16.71 -1.12 8.99
C LEU A 230 -16.02 0.16 8.53
N LEU A 231 -14.99 0.00 7.70
CA LEU A 231 -14.32 1.09 7.01
C LEU A 231 -14.11 0.67 5.56
N GLY A 232 -14.26 1.57 4.58
CA GLY A 232 -14.03 1.15 3.22
C GLY A 232 -13.96 2.24 2.19
N LEU A 233 -13.65 1.83 0.98
CA LEU A 233 -13.69 2.65 -0.22
C LEU A 233 -14.73 2.03 -1.15
N VAL A 234 -15.78 2.78 -1.49
CA VAL A 234 -16.80 2.32 -2.45
C VAL A 234 -17.06 3.32 -3.56
N GLY A 235 -17.46 2.81 -4.72
CA GLY A 235 -17.77 3.62 -5.89
C GLY A 235 -16.68 3.56 -6.97
N SER A 236 -17.07 3.90 -8.20
CA SER A 236 -16.23 3.71 -9.40
C SER A 236 -15.13 4.76 -9.57
N SER A 237 -15.14 5.83 -8.78
CA SER A 237 -14.11 6.85 -8.89
C SER A 237 -12.77 6.28 -8.39
N PRO A 238 -11.64 6.62 -9.03
CA PRO A 238 -10.32 6.33 -8.49
C PRO A 238 -10.09 7.00 -7.14
N VAL A 239 -9.16 6.46 -6.35
CA VAL A 239 -8.76 7.05 -5.06
C VAL A 239 -7.77 8.18 -5.29
N GLY A 240 -8.23 9.41 -5.13
CA GLY A 240 -7.40 10.61 -5.05
C GLY A 240 -6.96 10.93 -3.62
N ALA A 241 -6.20 12.02 -3.47
CA ALA A 241 -5.58 12.43 -2.22
C ALA A 241 -6.60 12.69 -1.10
N GLU A 242 -7.67 13.42 -1.42
CA GLU A 242 -8.73 13.76 -0.45
C GLU A 242 -9.46 12.50 0.08
N ARG A 243 -9.80 11.58 -0.82
CA ARG A 243 -10.49 10.34 -0.46
C ARG A 243 -9.59 9.42 0.36
N ALA A 244 -8.31 9.32 -0.01
CA ALA A 244 -7.30 8.62 0.78
C ALA A 244 -7.14 9.21 2.18
N TRP A 245 -7.11 10.55 2.29
CA TRP A 245 -7.05 11.25 3.57
C TRP A 245 -8.25 10.95 4.47
N ARG A 246 -9.48 11.01 3.94
CA ARG A 246 -10.71 10.71 4.70
C ARG A 246 -10.74 9.27 5.20
N PHE A 247 -10.28 8.32 4.39
CA PHE A 247 -10.10 6.93 4.81
C PHE A 247 -9.09 6.83 5.96
N ALA A 248 -7.90 7.42 5.79
CA ALA A 248 -6.85 7.40 6.80
C ALA A 248 -7.32 8.06 8.11
N GLN A 249 -8.05 9.17 8.03
CA GLN A 249 -8.62 9.86 9.18
C GLN A 249 -9.56 8.96 9.98
N SER A 250 -10.41 8.17 9.29
CA SER A 250 -11.32 7.22 9.92
C SER A 250 -10.56 6.04 10.53
N ALA A 251 -9.55 5.51 9.82
CA ALA A 251 -8.67 4.47 10.35
C ALA A 251 -7.88 4.94 11.59
N TRP A 252 -7.37 6.17 11.61
CA TRP A 252 -6.68 6.73 12.77
C TRP A 252 -7.62 6.90 13.98
N ARG A 253 -8.89 7.28 13.78
CA ARG A 253 -9.89 7.30 14.86
C ARG A 253 -10.13 5.91 15.44
N LEU A 254 -10.30 4.91 14.58
CA LEU A 254 -10.41 3.51 15.00
C LEU A 254 -9.14 3.04 15.72
N SER A 255 -7.96 3.51 15.31
CA SER A 255 -6.69 3.14 15.95
C SER A 255 -6.61 3.59 17.41
N ILE A 256 -7.31 4.66 17.78
CA ILE A 256 -7.40 5.15 19.16
C ILE A 256 -8.30 4.21 19.97
N GLN A 257 -9.43 3.80 19.40
CA GLN A 257 -10.40 2.87 19.99
C GLN A 257 -9.86 1.44 20.10
N ALA A 258 -9.00 1.04 19.16
CA ALA A 258 -8.37 -0.29 19.05
C ALA A 258 -9.38 -1.45 19.15
N PRO A 259 -10.35 -1.54 18.21
CA PRO A 259 -11.31 -2.64 18.22
C PRO A 259 -10.61 -3.99 18.04
N GLU A 260 -11.22 -5.07 18.54
CA GLU A 260 -10.67 -6.42 18.35
C GLU A 260 -10.62 -6.84 16.88
N ARG A 261 -11.58 -6.37 16.08
CA ARG A 261 -11.72 -6.66 14.65
C ARG A 261 -12.18 -5.41 13.89
N LEU A 262 -11.71 -5.28 12.65
CA LEU A 262 -12.12 -4.27 11.68
C LEU A 262 -12.40 -4.94 10.33
N GLU A 263 -13.57 -4.66 9.78
CA GLU A 263 -13.92 -5.05 8.40
C GLU A 263 -13.58 -3.91 7.44
N VAL A 264 -12.72 -4.20 6.46
CA VAL A 264 -12.33 -3.27 5.41
C VAL A 264 -13.03 -3.64 4.11
N LEU A 265 -13.84 -2.73 3.57
CA LEU A 265 -14.53 -2.91 2.29
C LEU A 265 -13.75 -2.23 1.16
N LEU A 266 -13.54 -2.93 0.05
CA LEU A 266 -12.87 -2.38 -1.12
C LEU A 266 -13.69 -2.63 -2.40
N ASP A 267 -14.30 -1.56 -2.90
CA ASP A 267 -14.88 -1.41 -4.25
C ASP A 267 -14.21 -0.19 -4.89
N CYS A 268 -12.94 -0.36 -5.27
CA CYS A 268 -12.19 0.65 -6.00
C CYS A 268 -11.15 -0.02 -6.91
N GLU A 269 -11.11 0.43 -8.17
CA GLU A 269 -10.27 -0.18 -9.20
C GLU A 269 -8.82 0.33 -9.16
N SER A 270 -8.60 1.61 -8.82
CA SER A 270 -7.28 2.24 -8.95
C SER A 270 -7.15 3.54 -8.14
N HIS A 271 -5.92 4.05 -8.04
CA HIS A 271 -5.63 5.41 -7.60
C HIS A 271 -5.83 6.42 -8.74
N ALA A 272 -6.04 7.70 -8.41
CA ALA A 272 -6.26 8.73 -9.40
C ALA A 272 -4.98 9.08 -10.18
N PRO A 273 -4.95 8.95 -11.52
CA PRO A 273 -3.80 9.32 -12.34
C PRO A 273 -3.83 10.81 -12.72
N ARG A 274 -4.22 11.70 -11.80
CA ARG A 274 -4.40 13.12 -12.07
C ARG A 274 -3.24 13.94 -11.55
N LEU A 275 -2.81 14.92 -12.34
CA LEU A 275 -1.72 15.80 -11.93
C LEU A 275 -2.06 16.60 -10.66
N ASP A 276 -3.33 16.96 -10.45
CA ASP A 276 -3.75 17.68 -9.25
C ASP A 276 -3.57 16.86 -7.96
N ASP A 277 -3.83 15.55 -8.01
CA ASP A 277 -3.52 14.66 -6.88
C ASP A 277 -2.01 14.50 -6.70
N GLU A 278 -1.24 14.48 -7.79
CA GLU A 278 0.22 14.40 -7.70
C GLU A 278 0.87 15.69 -7.19
N LYS A 279 0.31 16.88 -7.47
CA LYS A 279 0.82 18.15 -6.94
C LYS A 279 0.86 18.14 -5.41
N VAL A 280 -0.17 17.57 -4.78
CA VAL A 280 -0.26 17.42 -3.33
C VAL A 280 0.47 16.19 -2.78
N VAL A 281 1.13 15.40 -3.64
CA VAL A 281 1.86 14.17 -3.29
C VAL A 281 0.92 13.01 -2.93
N LEU A 282 0.07 12.55 -3.86
CA LEU A 282 -0.85 11.42 -3.69
C LEU A 282 -0.25 10.21 -2.96
N SER A 283 1.02 9.88 -3.23
CA SER A 283 1.71 8.75 -2.57
C SER A 283 1.77 8.89 -1.05
N GLU A 284 1.88 10.10 -0.50
CA GLU A 284 1.89 10.35 0.94
C GLU A 284 0.55 9.95 1.57
N TYR A 285 -0.56 10.30 0.92
CA TYR A 285 -1.92 9.98 1.37
C TYR A 285 -2.19 8.47 1.35
N LEU A 286 -1.78 7.79 0.27
CA LEU A 286 -1.93 6.33 0.17
C LEU A 286 -1.10 5.60 1.24
N VAL A 287 0.09 6.12 1.56
CA VAL A 287 0.96 5.55 2.60
C VAL A 287 0.38 5.80 3.99
N ASP A 288 -0.24 6.96 4.22
CA ASP A 288 -0.92 7.27 5.47
C ASP A 288 -2.11 6.33 5.75
N MET A 289 -2.89 5.95 4.72
CA MET A 289 -3.91 4.90 4.85
C MET A 289 -3.28 3.58 5.35
N GLY A 290 -2.17 3.16 4.72
CA GLY A 290 -1.45 1.96 5.12
C GLY A 290 -0.87 2.05 6.53
N ALA A 291 -0.34 3.22 6.92
CA ALA A 291 0.20 3.47 8.24
C ALA A 291 -0.88 3.40 9.34
N ALA A 292 -2.07 3.94 9.09
CA ALA A 292 -3.19 3.87 10.03
C ALA A 292 -3.64 2.41 10.25
N LEU A 293 -3.77 1.62 9.18
CA LEU A 293 -4.12 0.20 9.27
C LEU A 293 -3.01 -0.62 9.93
N ALA A 294 -1.73 -0.33 9.64
CA ALA A 294 -0.60 -0.99 10.29
C ALA A 294 -0.53 -0.66 11.79
N ALA A 295 -0.84 0.58 12.18
CA ALA A 295 -0.93 1.00 13.57
C ALA A 295 -2.05 0.27 14.32
N LEU A 296 -3.24 0.14 13.71
CA LEU A 296 -4.34 -0.70 14.21
C LEU A 296 -3.88 -2.15 14.43
N ALA A 297 -3.32 -2.78 13.40
CA ALA A 297 -2.86 -4.16 13.46
C ALA A 297 -1.80 -4.38 14.56
N SER A 298 -0.89 -3.43 14.75
CA SER A 298 0.14 -3.50 15.81
C SER A 298 -0.42 -3.45 17.23
N ARG A 299 -1.66 -2.95 17.40
CA ARG A 299 -2.38 -2.93 18.67
C ARG A 299 -3.26 -4.16 18.89
N GLY A 300 -3.20 -5.13 17.98
CA GLY A 300 -3.94 -6.39 18.07
C GLY A 300 -5.25 -6.44 17.28
N THR A 301 -5.66 -5.34 16.62
CA THR A 301 -6.86 -5.35 15.77
C THR A 301 -6.69 -6.33 14.61
N LYS A 302 -7.62 -7.28 14.47
CA LYS A 302 -7.70 -8.17 13.31
C LYS A 302 -8.39 -7.44 12.16
N ILE A 303 -7.69 -7.26 11.05
CA ILE A 303 -8.20 -6.55 9.88
C ILE A 303 -8.59 -7.57 8.81
N GLU A 304 -9.87 -7.62 8.46
CA GLU A 304 -10.39 -8.47 7.39
C GLU A 304 -10.72 -7.60 6.18
N LEU A 305 -10.25 -8.00 4.98
CA LEU A 305 -10.50 -7.26 3.74
C LEU A 305 -11.54 -8.00 2.91
N THR A 306 -12.62 -7.31 2.56
CA THR A 306 -13.63 -7.79 1.63
C THR A 306 -13.59 -6.96 0.35
N ILE A 307 -13.29 -7.61 -0.77
CA ILE A 307 -13.37 -6.99 -2.10
C ILE A 307 -14.79 -7.18 -2.60
N LEU A 308 -15.50 -6.07 -2.80
CA LEU A 308 -16.87 -6.09 -3.32
C LEU A 308 -16.76 -6.10 -4.84
N ASP A 309 -16.89 -7.28 -5.44
CA ASP A 309 -16.86 -7.41 -6.90
C ASP A 309 -18.14 -6.80 -7.49
N ARG A 310 -18.00 -5.92 -8.48
CA ARG A 310 -19.13 -5.59 -9.35
C ARG A 310 -19.20 -6.73 -10.34
N GLY A 311 -20.31 -7.46 -10.41
CA GLY A 311 -20.55 -8.49 -11.42
C GLY A 311 -20.41 -8.00 -12.87
N ARG A 312 -19.17 -7.75 -13.34
CA ARG A 312 -18.81 -7.43 -14.71
C ARG A 312 -17.86 -8.52 -15.20
N ARG A 313 -18.40 -9.28 -16.16
CA ARG A 313 -17.73 -10.34 -16.92
C ARG A 313 -16.36 -9.91 -17.46
N ARG A 314 -15.47 -10.93 -17.50
CA ARG A 314 -14.19 -11.08 -18.25
C ARG A 314 -12.93 -10.43 -17.67
N LEU A 315 -12.33 -11.15 -16.72
CA LEU A 315 -10.94 -11.61 -16.87
C LEU A 315 -10.94 -13.13 -16.79
N ARG A 316 -10.84 -13.80 -17.96
CA ARG A 316 -10.54 -15.23 -17.99
C ARG A 316 -9.14 -15.40 -17.41
N GLY A 317 -9.03 -16.17 -16.33
CA GLY A 317 -7.78 -16.79 -15.89
C GLY A 317 -6.96 -16.00 -14.87
N ALA A 318 -7.43 -15.90 -13.63
CA ALA A 318 -6.53 -15.89 -12.47
C ALA A 318 -7.29 -16.39 -11.24
N ARG A 319 -6.89 -17.56 -10.74
CA ARG A 319 -7.43 -18.19 -9.53
C ARG A 319 -7.09 -17.33 -8.31
N CYS A 320 -7.97 -16.42 -7.93
CA CYS A 320 -7.94 -15.76 -6.62
C CYS A 320 -8.92 -16.43 -5.65
N ALA A 321 -8.78 -17.74 -5.43
CA ALA A 321 -9.51 -18.48 -4.39
C ALA A 321 -8.82 -19.81 -4.08
N ARG A 322 -7.60 -19.77 -3.52
CA ARG A 322 -7.05 -20.90 -2.73
C ARG A 322 -5.78 -20.51 -1.98
N ILE A 323 -5.91 -19.65 -0.97
CA ILE A 323 -4.97 -19.65 0.16
C ILE A 323 -5.79 -19.42 1.44
N ALA A 324 -6.58 -20.43 1.81
CA ALA A 324 -7.10 -20.60 3.14
C ALA A 324 -7.28 -22.11 3.37
N ARG A 325 -6.64 -22.62 4.42
CA ARG A 325 -6.57 -24.01 4.90
C ARG A 325 -5.49 -24.90 4.27
N GLY A 326 -4.58 -25.34 5.13
CA GLY A 326 -3.56 -26.35 4.82
C GLY A 326 -2.60 -26.56 5.99
N GLY A 327 -3.13 -26.77 7.19
CA GLY A 327 -2.37 -27.44 8.25
C GLY A 327 -2.41 -28.95 8.00
N LEU A 328 -1.22 -29.56 7.97
CA LEU A 328 -0.89 -30.96 8.23
C LEU A 328 -1.86 -32.05 7.73
N GLN A 329 -1.45 -32.79 6.70
CA GLN A 329 -1.43 -34.26 6.75
C GLN A 329 -0.45 -34.81 5.71
N GLY A 330 0.42 -35.72 6.16
CA GLY A 330 1.40 -36.39 5.34
C GLY A 330 0.78 -37.29 4.30
N GLY A 331 1.29 -37.22 3.07
CA GLY A 331 1.08 -38.20 2.02
C GLY A 331 2.44 -38.57 1.44
N ARG A 332 2.93 -39.75 1.80
CA ARG A 332 4.06 -40.40 1.13
C ARG A 332 3.66 -40.72 -0.31
N HIS A 333 4.51 -40.40 -1.28
CA HIS A 333 4.60 -41.21 -2.50
C HIS A 333 6.07 -41.33 -2.95
N PRO A 334 6.42 -42.44 -3.64
CA PRO A 334 7.75 -43.03 -3.59
C PRO A 334 8.63 -42.62 -4.78
N GLY A 335 9.94 -42.74 -4.59
CA GLY A 335 10.88 -43.06 -5.65
C GLY A 335 11.67 -41.88 -6.23
N ALA A 336 12.86 -41.63 -5.68
CA ALA A 336 14.14 -41.59 -6.41
C ALA A 336 15.30 -41.38 -5.42
N PRO A 337 16.50 -41.94 -5.68
CA PRO A 337 17.49 -42.23 -4.65
C PRO A 337 18.56 -41.15 -4.47
N GLY A 338 19.13 -41.14 -3.26
CA GLY A 338 20.56 -40.86 -3.05
C GLY A 338 20.96 -39.38 -2.90
N CYS A 339 21.06 -38.92 -1.66
CA CYS A 339 22.31 -38.48 -1.03
C CYS A 339 22.01 -38.03 0.41
N GLY A 340 22.51 -38.78 1.40
CA GLY A 340 22.57 -38.34 2.80
C GLY A 340 23.57 -37.18 2.95
N GLY A 341 23.62 -36.43 4.04
CA GLY A 341 22.94 -36.46 5.32
C GLY A 341 23.72 -35.51 6.24
N ARG A 342 23.02 -34.81 7.14
CA ARG A 342 23.39 -34.61 8.55
C ARG A 342 22.48 -33.56 9.18
N GLU A 343 21.76 -34.03 10.18
CA GLU A 343 20.98 -33.28 11.13
C GLU A 343 21.91 -32.49 12.06
N HIS A 344 21.52 -31.25 12.37
CA HIS A 344 21.78 -30.67 13.68
C HIS A 344 20.49 -30.06 14.21
N THR A 345 19.96 -30.72 15.23
CA THR A 345 18.90 -30.28 16.14
C THR A 345 19.39 -29.11 16.99
N GLY A 346 18.56 -28.08 17.14
CA GLY A 346 18.76 -27.00 18.10
C GLY A 346 17.51 -26.14 18.22
N ALA A 347 16.75 -26.40 19.29
CA ALA A 347 15.45 -25.80 19.59
C ALA A 347 15.50 -24.28 19.81
N GLY A 348 14.38 -23.61 19.55
CA GLY A 348 14.19 -22.18 19.82
C GLY A 348 12.86 -21.66 19.33
N ALA A 349 11.77 -22.07 19.99
CA ALA A 349 10.44 -21.54 19.76
C ALA A 349 10.35 -20.06 20.14
N THR A 350 9.81 -19.22 19.25
CA THR A 350 8.92 -18.11 19.61
C THR A 350 8.03 -17.81 18.42
N ALA A 351 6.76 -18.22 18.51
CA ALA A 351 5.70 -17.84 17.60
C ALA A 351 5.34 -16.37 17.86
N TRP A 352 5.57 -15.50 16.88
CA TRP A 352 5.00 -14.16 16.85
C TRP A 352 3.89 -14.16 15.81
N ALA A 353 2.65 -14.10 16.29
CA ALA A 353 1.45 -14.00 15.46
C ALA A 353 1.44 -12.64 14.77
N THR A 354 2.00 -12.56 13.56
CA THR A 354 1.72 -11.47 12.62
C THR A 354 0.28 -11.66 12.14
N SER A 355 -0.66 -10.87 12.66
CA SER A 355 -2.08 -10.94 12.28
C SER A 355 -2.22 -10.89 10.74
N PRO A 356 -2.72 -11.95 10.08
CA PRO A 356 -2.88 -11.95 8.65
C PRO A 356 -4.09 -11.09 8.27
N ILE A 357 -3.91 -10.15 7.34
CA ILE A 357 -5.06 -9.59 6.61
C ILE A 357 -5.64 -10.74 5.79
N THR A 358 -6.80 -11.25 6.20
CA THR A 358 -7.52 -12.30 5.48
C THR A 358 -8.47 -11.68 4.47
N ALA A 359 -8.39 -12.12 3.22
CA ALA A 359 -9.29 -11.68 2.15
C ALA A 359 -10.47 -12.65 2.03
N ARG A 360 -11.71 -12.14 2.05
CA ARG A 360 -12.92 -12.91 1.76
C ARG A 360 -13.48 -12.46 0.40
N GLY A 361 -13.69 -13.42 -0.50
CA GLY A 361 -14.38 -13.20 -1.78
C GLY A 361 -15.78 -13.80 -1.72
N LEU A 362 -16.75 -13.13 -2.35
CA LEU A 362 -18.06 -13.72 -2.65
C LEU A 362 -17.88 -14.62 -3.89
N ALA A 363 -17.97 -15.93 -3.72
CA ALA A 363 -18.12 -16.85 -4.85
C ALA A 363 -19.61 -16.98 -5.16
N ASP A 364 -20.02 -16.72 -6.40
CA ASP A 364 -21.38 -17.05 -6.86
C ASP A 364 -21.52 -18.58 -6.92
N GLU A 365 -22.60 -19.09 -6.31
CA GLU A 365 -23.00 -20.50 -6.33
C GLU A 365 -23.46 -20.94 -7.74
N GLU A 366 -22.94 -22.12 -8.12
CA GLU A 366 -23.49 -23.17 -8.99
C GLU A 366 -24.35 -22.80 -10.22
N ARG A 367 -23.79 -23.06 -11.41
CA ARG A 367 -24.59 -23.44 -12.59
C ARG A 367 -24.55 -24.95 -12.74
N THR A 368 -25.72 -25.56 -12.88
CA THR A 368 -25.89 -26.99 -13.14
C THR A 368 -25.44 -27.37 -14.56
N PRO A 369 -25.11 -28.65 -14.83
CA PRO A 369 -24.58 -29.11 -16.12
C PRO A 369 -25.53 -28.96 -17.33
N GLU A 370 -26.76 -28.51 -17.14
CA GLU A 370 -27.78 -28.39 -18.20
C GLU A 370 -27.66 -27.11 -19.04
N ASP A 371 -26.86 -26.12 -18.60
CA ASP A 371 -26.63 -24.85 -19.30
C ASP A 371 -25.72 -24.96 -20.55
N TRP A 372 -25.31 -26.17 -20.95
CA TRP A 372 -24.42 -26.41 -22.11
C TRP A 372 -25.16 -26.69 -23.42
N ALA A 373 -26.50 -26.68 -23.44
CA ALA A 373 -27.26 -26.94 -24.64
C ALA A 373 -27.73 -25.66 -25.35
N LEU A 374 -27.10 -25.40 -26.52
CA LEU A 374 -27.68 -24.74 -27.71
C LEU A 374 -27.95 -23.21 -27.57
N VAL A 375 -27.69 -22.30 -28.51
CA VAL A 375 -27.41 -22.23 -29.97
C VAL A 375 -27.27 -20.70 -30.27
N PRO A 376 -26.79 -20.20 -31.43
CA PRO A 376 -25.92 -20.74 -32.49
C PRO A 376 -24.48 -20.19 -32.44
#